data_AF-A0A644WNX4-F1
#
_entry.id   AF-A0A644WNX4-F1
#
_cell.length_a   1.000
_cell.length_b   1.000
_cell.length_c   1.000
_cell.angle_alpha   90.00
_cell.angle_beta   90.00
_cell.angle_gamma   90.00
#
_symmetry.space_group_name_H-M   'P 1'
#
loop_
_entity.id
_entity.type
_entity.pdbx_description
1 polymer ?
#
loop_
_entity_poly.entity_id
_entity_poly.type
_entity_poly.pdbx_seq_one_letter_code
_entity_poly.pdbx_strand_id
1 'polypeptide(L)'
;MPLLRDGTRTVNSLAATAEREVESVLALAVLGSLSAIGMKEENPFWDSVAKFDQRWKDEEQTIVANVPLDILRQKKDEETLFWDLKLPEAGQKADITVPSALFKACVDRACREAEATRKKKSAIPIAMIKERLKREIGSKRIV
;
A
#
# COMPACT_ATOMS: atom_id res chain seq x y z
N MET A 1 34.03 5.41 27.81
CA MET A 1 33.37 5.49 26.50
C MET A 1 32.15 4.57 26.52
N PRO A 2 30.90 5.09 26.45
CA PRO A 2 29.73 4.23 26.45
C PRO A 2 29.37 3.77 25.02
N LEU A 3 28.94 2.52 24.94
CA LEU A 3 28.57 1.77 23.73
C LEU A 3 27.17 2.21 23.25
N LEU A 4 27.12 3.11 22.28
CA LEU A 4 25.90 3.43 21.50
C LEU A 4 25.73 2.40 20.37
N ARG A 5 25.40 1.15 20.68
CA ARG A 5 25.10 0.13 19.64
C ARG A 5 24.08 -0.90 20.14
N ASP A 6 22.83 -0.50 20.29
CA ASP A 6 21.72 -1.49 20.32
C ASP A 6 20.37 -0.89 19.88
N GLY A 7 20.11 0.40 20.17
CA GLY A 7 18.82 1.04 19.82
C GLY A 7 18.55 1.26 18.32
N THR A 8 19.57 1.24 17.45
CA THR A 8 19.38 1.52 16.01
C THR A 8 18.75 0.35 15.23
N ARG A 9 18.88 -0.88 15.72
CA ARG A 9 18.29 -2.06 15.06
C ARG A 9 16.79 -2.19 15.31
N THR A 10 16.36 -1.92 16.53
CA THR A 10 14.95 -1.98 16.94
C THR A 10 14.14 -0.87 16.26
N VAL A 11 14.65 0.36 16.22
CA VAL A 11 13.99 1.49 15.53
C VAL A 11 13.83 1.22 14.04
N ASN A 12 14.86 0.68 13.38
CA ASN A 12 14.78 0.35 11.95
C ASN A 12 13.75 -0.77 11.67
N SER A 13 13.65 -1.77 12.54
CA SER A 13 12.67 -2.85 12.37
C SER A 13 11.21 -2.41 12.58
N LEU A 14 10.98 -1.45 13.49
CA LEU A 14 9.66 -0.87 13.75
C LEU A 14 9.22 0.03 12.59
N ALA A 15 10.11 0.91 12.12
CA ALA A 15 9.86 1.74 10.95
C ALA A 15 9.56 0.87 9.71
N ALA A 16 10.38 -0.14 9.43
CA ALA A 16 10.15 -1.06 8.31
C ALA A 16 8.83 -1.85 8.41
N THR A 17 8.34 -2.10 9.63
CA THR A 17 7.06 -2.79 9.84
C THR A 17 5.89 -1.83 9.61
N ALA A 18 5.98 -0.60 10.12
CA ALA A 18 5.00 0.46 9.89
C ALA A 18 4.90 0.84 8.41
N GLU A 19 6.04 0.98 7.72
CA GLU A 19 6.09 1.21 6.26
C GLU A 19 5.35 0.11 5.50
N ARG A 20 5.63 -1.16 5.81
CA ARG A 20 4.96 -2.29 5.16
C ARG A 20 3.45 -2.28 5.39
N GLU A 21 2.99 -1.87 6.56
CA GLU A 21 1.55 -1.73 6.83
C GLU A 21 0.93 -0.62 5.99
N VAL A 22 1.58 0.54 5.93
CA VAL A 22 1.14 1.67 5.12
C VAL A 22 1.13 1.30 3.63
N GLU A 23 2.19 0.67 3.11
CA GLU A 23 2.24 0.14 1.75
C GLU A 23 1.09 -0.82 1.46
N SER A 24 0.75 -1.69 2.41
CA SER A 24 -0.30 -2.71 2.22
C SER A 24 -1.70 -2.09 2.24
N VAL A 25 -1.92 -1.09 3.10
CA VAL A 25 -3.16 -0.30 3.14
C VAL A 25 -3.32 0.53 1.86
N LEU A 26 -2.26 1.20 1.43
CA LEU A 26 -2.26 2.00 0.21
C LEU A 26 -2.41 1.11 -1.03
N ALA A 27 -1.74 -0.04 -1.09
CA ALA A 27 -1.93 -1.03 -2.15
C ALA A 27 -3.39 -1.49 -2.25
N LEU A 28 -4.05 -1.73 -1.11
CA LEU A 28 -5.47 -2.07 -1.09
C LEU A 28 -6.35 -0.94 -1.67
N ALA A 29 -6.03 0.31 -1.35
CA ALA A 29 -6.77 1.47 -1.86
C ALA A 29 -6.49 1.76 -3.34
N VAL A 30 -5.25 1.56 -3.80
CA VAL A 30 -4.86 1.61 -5.22
C VAL A 30 -5.65 0.57 -6.02
N LEU A 31 -5.72 -0.67 -5.53
CA LEU A 31 -6.56 -1.70 -6.15
C LEU A 31 -8.06 -1.42 -6.04
N GLY A 32 -8.49 -0.69 -5.02
CA GLY A 32 -9.86 -0.18 -4.91
C GLY A 32 -10.17 0.89 -5.97
N SER A 33 -9.21 1.75 -6.27
CA SER A 33 -9.35 2.84 -7.25
C SER A 33 -9.44 2.33 -8.69
N LEU A 34 -9.05 1.08 -8.95
CA LEU A 34 -9.16 0.44 -10.26
C LEU A 34 -10.61 0.38 -10.79
N SER A 35 -11.61 0.33 -9.92
CA SER A 35 -13.01 0.35 -10.35
C SER A 35 -13.37 1.65 -11.08
N ALA A 36 -12.73 2.76 -10.72
CA ALA A 36 -12.94 4.05 -11.37
C ALA A 36 -12.42 4.07 -12.83
N ILE A 37 -11.54 3.12 -13.20
CA ILE A 37 -11.02 2.98 -14.57
C ILE A 37 -11.63 1.77 -15.31
N GLY A 38 -12.78 1.28 -14.84
CA GLY A 38 -13.55 0.22 -15.47
C GLY A 38 -13.02 -1.21 -15.24
N MET A 39 -12.07 -1.39 -14.32
CA MET A 39 -11.61 -2.73 -13.92
C MET A 39 -12.54 -3.30 -12.84
N LYS A 40 -13.05 -4.51 -13.06
CA LYS A 40 -13.86 -5.26 -12.09
C LYS A 40 -12.96 -6.17 -11.27
N GLU A 41 -13.45 -6.61 -10.11
CA GLU A 41 -12.66 -7.45 -9.21
C GLU A 41 -12.35 -8.84 -9.78
N GLU A 42 -13.14 -9.30 -10.76
CA GLU A 42 -12.95 -10.55 -11.50
C GLU A 42 -11.87 -10.46 -12.59
N ASN A 43 -11.45 -9.26 -12.98
CA ASN A 43 -10.41 -9.09 -14.00
C ASN A 43 -9.07 -9.65 -13.52
N PRO A 44 -8.23 -10.16 -14.45
CA PRO A 44 -6.87 -10.58 -14.13
C PRO A 44 -6.06 -9.44 -13.52
N PHE A 45 -5.41 -9.69 -12.38
CA PHE A 45 -4.59 -8.71 -11.68
C PHE A 45 -3.48 -8.13 -12.58
N TRP A 46 -2.82 -8.97 -13.37
CA TRP A 46 -1.70 -8.52 -14.20
C TRP A 46 -2.09 -7.55 -15.31
N ASP A 47 -3.35 -7.59 -15.77
CA ASP A 47 -3.88 -6.60 -16.72
C ASP A 47 -4.00 -5.21 -16.06
N SER A 48 -4.25 -5.17 -14.75
CA SER A 48 -4.27 -3.91 -14.00
C SER A 48 -2.86 -3.32 -13.82
N VAL A 49 -1.84 -4.17 -13.65
CA VAL A 49 -0.43 -3.73 -13.57
C VAL A 49 0.02 -3.06 -14.87
N ALA A 50 -0.31 -3.65 -16.03
CA ALA A 50 0.00 -3.03 -17.32
C ALA A 50 -0.67 -1.65 -17.48
N LYS A 51 -1.91 -1.49 -16.98
CA LYS A 51 -2.58 -0.19 -16.96
C LYS A 51 -1.96 0.78 -15.96
N PHE A 52 -1.46 0.29 -14.83
CA PHE A 52 -0.73 1.12 -13.87
C PHE A 52 0.53 1.69 -14.49
N ASP A 53 1.35 0.85 -15.13
CA ASP A 53 2.56 1.28 -15.80
C ASP A 53 2.30 2.27 -16.95
N GLN A 54 1.18 2.12 -17.68
CA GLN A 54 0.87 3.00 -18.80
C GLN A 54 0.37 4.38 -18.36
N ARG A 55 -0.46 4.43 -17.32
CA ARG A 55 -1.15 5.67 -16.91
C ARG A 55 -0.31 6.55 -15.98
N TRP A 56 0.65 5.97 -15.27
CA TRP A 56 1.39 6.66 -14.20
C TRP A 56 2.90 6.75 -14.43
N LYS A 57 3.35 6.46 -15.66
CA LYS A 57 4.77 6.55 -16.03
C LYS A 57 5.32 7.98 -15.97
N ASP A 58 4.46 8.97 -16.23
CA ASP A 58 4.83 10.37 -16.45
C ASP A 58 4.35 11.32 -15.34
N GLU A 59 3.58 10.84 -14.36
CA GLU A 59 3.13 11.67 -13.24
C GLU A 59 4.15 11.62 -12.08
N GLU A 60 4.46 12.76 -11.47
CA GLU A 60 5.29 12.83 -10.26
C GLU A 60 4.49 12.49 -8.98
N GLN A 61 3.18 12.72 -9.02
CA GLN A 61 2.25 12.48 -7.92
C GLN A 61 0.91 11.96 -8.47
N THR A 62 0.24 11.13 -7.68
CA THR A 62 -1.00 10.48 -8.05
C THR A 62 -2.02 10.56 -6.94
N ILE A 63 -3.29 10.73 -7.30
CA ILE A 63 -4.40 10.67 -6.35
C ILE A 63 -4.82 9.21 -6.19
N VAL A 64 -4.76 8.70 -4.96
CA VAL A 64 -5.34 7.41 -4.58
C VAL A 64 -6.66 7.69 -3.89
N ALA A 65 -7.73 7.09 -4.41
CA ALA A 65 -9.07 7.35 -3.92
C ALA A 65 -9.44 6.43 -2.74
N ASN A 66 -10.33 6.92 -1.88
CA ASN A 66 -10.99 6.15 -0.82
C ASN A 66 -10.01 5.45 0.15
N VAL A 67 -8.91 6.13 0.46
CA VAL A 67 -7.87 5.61 1.35
C VAL A 67 -8.33 5.69 2.80
N PRO A 68 -8.25 4.60 3.60
CA PRO A 68 -8.59 4.64 5.02
C PRO A 68 -7.53 5.43 5.79
N LEU A 69 -7.96 6.52 6.41
CA LEU A 69 -7.07 7.48 7.06
C LEU A 69 -6.69 7.07 8.48
N ASP A 70 -7.51 6.26 9.16
CA ASP A 70 -7.28 5.87 10.56
C ASP A 70 -5.91 5.22 10.76
N ILE A 71 -5.54 4.27 9.89
CA ILE A 71 -4.25 3.57 9.97
C ILE A 71 -3.10 4.50 9.58
N LEU A 72 -3.30 5.36 8.58
CA LEU A 72 -2.27 6.27 8.11
C LEU A 72 -1.96 7.39 9.12
N ARG A 73 -2.98 7.92 9.80
CA ARG A 73 -2.81 8.92 10.86
C ARG A 73 -2.07 8.30 12.05
N GLN A 74 -2.52 7.13 12.51
CA GLN A 74 -1.84 6.41 13.60
C GLN A 74 -0.35 6.22 13.34
N LYS A 75 0.04 5.86 12.10
CA LYS A 75 1.45 5.68 11.72
C LYS A 75 2.21 6.98 11.43
N LYS A 76 1.50 8.06 11.06
CA LYS A 76 2.10 9.39 10.92
C LYS A 76 2.52 9.97 12.28
N ASP A 77 1.67 9.82 13.30
CA ASP A 77 1.96 10.30 14.66
C ASP A 77 3.10 9.53 15.34
N GLU A 78 3.40 8.31 14.92
CA GLU A 78 4.51 7.49 15.42
C GLU A 78 5.89 7.93 14.87
N GLU A 79 6.00 9.00 14.06
CA GLU A 79 7.23 9.47 13.37
C GLU A 79 7.96 8.37 12.55
N THR A 80 7.26 7.27 12.22
CA THR A 80 7.85 6.10 11.54
C THR A 80 7.78 6.17 10.02
N LEU A 81 7.07 7.17 9.46
CA LEU A 81 6.90 7.31 8.01
C LEU A 81 7.98 8.22 7.41
N PHE A 82 8.69 7.69 6.43
CA PHE A 82 9.71 8.43 5.67
C PHE A 82 9.12 9.43 4.66
N TRP A 83 7.80 9.47 4.50
CA TRP A 83 7.11 10.32 3.53
C TRP A 83 6.18 11.32 4.20
N ASP A 84 6.29 12.60 3.82
CA ASP A 84 5.35 13.64 4.25
C ASP A 84 4.02 13.52 3.50
N LEU A 85 3.16 12.64 4.00
CA LEU A 85 1.81 12.44 3.48
C LEU A 85 0.87 13.54 4.01
N LYS A 86 0.28 14.29 3.07
CA LYS A 86 -0.80 15.24 3.35
C LYS A 86 -2.11 14.48 3.54
N LEU A 87 -2.35 14.04 4.77
CA LEU A 87 -3.59 13.39 5.17
C LEU A 87 -4.58 14.45 5.66
N PRO A 88 -5.83 14.49 5.16
CA PRO A 88 -6.85 15.35 5.74
C PRO A 88 -7.15 14.93 7.18
N GLU A 89 -7.52 15.87 8.04
CA GLU A 89 -7.77 15.64 9.49
C GLU A 89 -9.18 15.13 9.78
N ALA A 90 -10.14 15.42 8.90
CA ALA A 90 -11.53 15.00 9.03
C ALA A 90 -11.86 13.79 8.15
N GLY A 91 -12.76 12.93 8.62
CA GLY A 91 -13.24 11.74 7.90
C GLY A 91 -12.40 10.48 8.13
N GLN A 92 -13.03 9.32 7.90
CA GLN A 92 -12.42 7.99 8.01
C GLN A 92 -11.72 7.56 6.71
N LYS A 93 -12.15 8.11 5.58
CA LYS A 93 -11.57 7.85 4.26
C LYS A 93 -11.48 9.14 3.46
N ALA A 94 -10.43 9.30 2.67
CA ALA A 94 -10.31 10.39 1.72
C ALA A 94 -9.47 10.01 0.52
N ASP A 95 -9.55 10.85 -0.49
CA ASP A 95 -8.64 10.82 -1.63
C ASP A 95 -7.37 11.56 -1.21
N ILE A 96 -6.21 10.92 -1.37
CA ILE A 96 -4.92 11.49 -0.97
C ILE A 96 -3.98 11.53 -2.16
N THR A 97 -3.13 12.55 -2.18
CA THR A 97 -2.05 12.65 -3.15
C THR A 97 -0.82 11.94 -2.59
N VAL A 98 -0.33 10.95 -3.33
CA VAL A 98 0.89 10.20 -3.01
C VAL A 98 1.96 10.43 -4.08
N PRO A 99 3.25 10.48 -3.71
CA PRO A 99 4.34 10.49 -4.69
C PRO A 99 4.34 9.21 -5.54
N SER A 100 4.72 9.30 -6.81
CA SER A 100 4.76 8.14 -7.70
C SER A 100 5.71 7.03 -7.24
N ALA A 101 6.76 7.38 -6.49
CA ALA A 101 7.63 6.40 -5.85
C ALA A 101 6.87 5.53 -4.83
N LEU A 102 6.01 6.14 -4.00
CA LEU A 102 5.19 5.42 -3.02
C LEU A 102 4.08 4.62 -3.73
N PHE A 103 3.48 5.19 -4.77
CA PHE A 103 2.51 4.47 -5.60
C PHE A 103 3.12 3.20 -6.20
N LYS A 104 4.32 3.31 -6.79
CA LYS A 104 5.05 2.17 -7.35
C LYS A 104 5.36 1.13 -6.28
N ALA A 105 5.80 1.54 -5.08
CA ALA A 105 6.01 0.63 -3.96
C ALA A 105 4.72 -0.14 -3.59
N CYS A 106 3.56 0.53 -3.63
CA CYS A 106 2.26 -0.10 -3.38
C CYS A 106 1.88 -1.11 -4.49
N VAL A 107 2.15 -0.79 -5.75
CA VAL A 107 1.93 -1.73 -6.87
C VAL A 107 2.88 -2.92 -6.76
N ASP A 108 4.17 -2.69 -6.48
CA ASP A 108 5.16 -3.74 -6.25
C ASP A 108 4.76 -4.65 -5.07
N ARG A 109 4.19 -4.07 -4.01
CA ARG A 109 3.63 -4.82 -2.88
C ARG A 109 2.51 -5.76 -3.32
N ALA A 110 1.58 -5.27 -4.13
CA ALA A 110 0.50 -6.08 -4.69
C ALA A 110 1.02 -7.17 -5.65
N CYS A 111 2.05 -6.86 -6.45
CA CYS A 111 2.72 -7.81 -7.32
C CYS A 111 3.36 -8.96 -6.50
N ARG A 112 4.06 -8.64 -5.41
CA ARG A 112 4.63 -9.66 -4.51
C ARG A 112 3.57 -10.57 -3.93
N GLU A 113 2.41 -10.03 -3.52
CA GLU A 113 1.29 -10.83 -3.06
C GLU A 113 0.73 -11.73 -4.17
N ALA A 114 0.67 -11.25 -5.41
CA ALA A 114 0.27 -12.04 -6.56
C ALA A 114 1.27 -13.17 -6.84
N GLU A 115 2.57 -12.89 -6.84
CA GLU A 115 3.62 -13.90 -7.03
C GLU A 115 3.60 -14.97 -5.93
N ALA A 116 3.32 -14.58 -4.69
CA ALA A 116 3.17 -15.50 -3.56
C ALA A 116 2.02 -16.51 -3.72
N THR A 117 1.03 -16.24 -4.58
CA THR A 117 -0.06 -17.21 -4.84
C THR A 117 0.37 -18.43 -5.65
N ARG A 118 1.53 -18.40 -6.32
CA ARG A 118 2.07 -19.50 -7.17
C ARG A 118 1.04 -20.04 -8.19
N LYS A 119 0.14 -19.20 -8.67
CA LYS A 119 -0.86 -19.52 -9.72
C LYS A 119 -0.45 -18.92 -11.06
N LYS A 120 -1.07 -19.41 -12.15
CA LYS A 120 -0.94 -18.78 -13.47
C LYS A 120 -1.44 -17.34 -13.40
N LYS A 121 -0.74 -16.41 -14.06
CA LYS A 121 -1.07 -14.97 -14.06
C LYS A 121 -2.55 -14.69 -14.38
N SER A 122 -3.12 -15.36 -15.37
CA SER A 122 -4.53 -15.23 -15.78
C SER A 122 -5.54 -15.76 -14.75
N ALA A 123 -5.11 -16.58 -13.80
CA ALA A 123 -5.98 -17.19 -12.78
C ALA A 123 -5.96 -16.40 -11.45
N ILE A 124 -5.31 -15.24 -11.42
CA ILE A 124 -5.19 -14.37 -10.24
C ILE A 124 -6.11 -13.17 -10.45
N PRO A 125 -7.34 -13.17 -9.91
CA PRO A 125 -8.24 -12.02 -9.99
C PRO A 125 -7.85 -10.94 -8.98
N ILE A 126 -8.21 -9.68 -9.27
CA ILE A 126 -7.97 -8.53 -8.38
C ILE A 126 -8.57 -8.77 -6.98
N ALA A 127 -9.78 -9.36 -6.89
CA ALA A 127 -10.42 -9.74 -5.63
C ALA A 127 -9.49 -10.54 -4.70
N MET A 128 -8.77 -11.52 -5.26
CA MET A 128 -7.90 -12.41 -4.50
C MET A 128 -6.74 -11.65 -3.85
N ILE A 129 -6.15 -10.68 -4.57
CA ILE A 129 -5.07 -9.85 -4.02
C ILE A 129 -5.59 -8.91 -2.94
N LYS A 130 -6.77 -8.30 -3.14
CA LYS A 130 -7.42 -7.46 -2.14
C LYS A 130 -7.72 -8.24 -0.86
N GLU A 131 -8.21 -9.47 -0.95
CA GLU A 131 -8.44 -10.33 0.21
C GLU A 131 -7.14 -10.67 0.95
N ARG A 132 -6.06 -10.97 0.23
CA ARG A 132 -4.75 -11.25 0.83
C ARG A 132 -4.19 -10.03 1.58
N LEU A 133 -4.22 -8.85 0.95
CA LEU A 133 -3.81 -7.60 1.59
C LEU A 133 -4.66 -7.31 2.83
N LYS A 134 -5.98 -7.48 2.77
CA LYS A 134 -6.87 -7.34 3.93
C LYS A 134 -6.51 -8.29 5.06
N ARG A 135 -6.22 -9.56 4.76
CA ARG A 135 -5.79 -10.54 5.76
C ARG A 135 -4.47 -10.14 6.39
N GLU A 136 -3.54 -9.60 5.63
CA GLU A 136 -2.26 -9.16 6.18
C GLU A 136 -2.42 -7.95 7.11
N ILE A 137 -3.19 -6.95 6.70
CA ILE A 137 -3.52 -5.77 7.52
C ILE A 137 -4.28 -6.20 8.79
N GLY A 138 -5.23 -7.12 8.67
CA GLY A 138 -6.02 -7.63 9.79
C GLY A 138 -5.26 -8.56 10.73
N SER A 139 -4.35 -9.40 10.21
CA SER A 139 -3.56 -10.33 11.02
C SER A 139 -2.52 -9.61 11.88
N LYS A 140 -2.08 -8.40 11.47
CA LYS A 140 -1.16 -7.57 12.23
C LYS A 140 -1.82 -6.74 13.35
N ARG A 141 -3.15 -6.71 13.42
CA ARG A 141 -3.90 -6.06 14.53
C ARG A 141 -4.00 -6.91 15.80
N ILE A 142 -3.32 -8.05 15.86
CA ILE A 142 -3.27 -8.92 17.04
C ILE A 142 -1.81 -9.11 17.45
N VAL A 143 -1.18 -8.08 18.03
CA VAL A 143 -0.33 -8.18 19.25
C VAL A 143 -0.25 -6.80 19.88
#